data_AF-A0A8S0VB92-F1
#
_entry.id   AF-A0A8S0VB92-F1
#
_cell.length_a   1.000
_cell.length_b   1.000
_cell.length_c   1.000
_cell.angle_alpha   90.00
_cell.angle_beta   90.00
_cell.angle_gamma   90.00
#
_symmetry.space_group_name_H-M   'P 1'
#
loop_
_entity.id
_entity.type
_entity.pdbx_description
1 polymer ?
#
loop_
_entity_poly.entity_id
_entity_poly.type
_entity_poly.pdbx_seq_one_letter_code
_entity_poly.pdbx_strand_id
1 'polypeptide(L)'
;MLLQLEQECLDVYKRKVEQAVKSRAQLLQTLADARVELTNLLSALGEKTYVGIPETTVGTIKEQLAAIAPALEKLWKLKEERIKEFSDVQSQIQKICAEIVGDSKHSESPSVDETDLSLKKLDEFHAQLQDLQKEKSERLHKVLEFVSTVHDLCAVLAMDFFMTVTEVHPSLNDSTGVQSKSISNDTLSRLAKTVLVLKEDKKQRLQKLQELATQLIDLWNLMDTPQEERSLFDHVTCNISASVDEVSIPGALALDLIEQAEIEVERLDQLKASRMKEIALKRQGELEEIFARAHIEIDTDAAREKILGLIDSGNVEPVELLADMDNQITRAKEEALSRRDILDKVEKWMSACEEESWLEDYNRDENRYNASRGAHLNLKRAEKARILVNKIPALVDTLIAKTRAWEQDRGITFTYDGVPLLAMLDEYAMLRQDREEEKKRLRDQKKFHDQMSKEQEAIFGATPSPARQLSTKKVVGPRANGGTNGTASRRLSLNAHQNGSRSINRDGKTRPVAPVNYVAISKEDAASHISGTEHIPSTP
;
A
#
# COMPACT_ATOMS: atom_id res chain seq x y z
N MET A 1 -130.55 -46.33 26.00
CA MET A 1 -129.48 -47.36 25.91
C MET A 1 -128.96 -47.51 24.49
N LEU A 2 -129.68 -48.12 23.53
CA LEU A 2 -129.16 -48.34 22.16
C LEU A 2 -128.67 -47.04 21.47
N LEU A 3 -129.53 -46.00 21.47
CA LEU A 3 -129.26 -44.71 20.83
C LEU A 3 -128.07 -43.95 21.46
N GLN A 4 -127.69 -44.30 22.70
CA GLN A 4 -126.53 -43.73 23.39
C GLN A 4 -125.23 -44.42 22.95
N LEU A 5 -125.26 -45.73 22.72
CA LEU A 5 -124.15 -46.48 22.12
C LEU A 5 -123.91 -46.04 20.66
N GLU A 6 -124.96 -45.78 19.89
CA GLU A 6 -124.82 -45.20 18.54
C GLU A 6 -124.12 -43.84 18.60
N GLN A 7 -124.53 -42.94 19.49
CA GLN A 7 -123.91 -41.62 19.66
C GLN A 7 -122.44 -41.73 20.10
N GLU A 8 -122.12 -42.61 21.06
CA GLU A 8 -120.75 -42.87 21.51
C GLU A 8 -119.87 -43.44 20.39
N CYS A 9 -120.39 -44.38 19.58
CA CYS A 9 -119.71 -44.86 18.38
C CYS A 9 -119.49 -43.74 17.34
N LEU A 10 -120.49 -42.89 17.10
CA LEU A 10 -120.40 -41.77 16.15
C LEU A 10 -119.35 -40.76 16.59
N ASP A 11 -119.27 -40.44 17.89
CA ASP A 11 -118.28 -39.50 18.42
C ASP A 11 -116.87 -40.12 18.51
N VAL A 12 -116.74 -41.43 18.69
CA VAL A 12 -115.45 -42.14 18.48
C VAL A 12 -115.02 -42.08 17.01
N TYR A 13 -115.94 -42.31 16.06
CA TYR A 13 -115.64 -42.18 14.63
C TYR A 13 -115.25 -40.75 14.24
N LYS A 14 -115.98 -39.72 14.71
CA LYS A 14 -115.61 -38.31 14.51
C LYS A 14 -114.21 -38.01 15.03
N ARG A 15 -113.89 -38.36 16.29
CA ARG A 15 -112.55 -38.16 16.86
C ARG A 15 -111.46 -38.86 16.04
N LYS A 16 -111.73 -40.07 15.51
CA LYS A 16 -110.79 -40.78 14.63
C LYS A 16 -110.63 -40.11 13.26
N VAL A 17 -111.70 -39.59 12.66
CA VAL A 17 -111.65 -38.82 11.41
C VAL A 17 -110.93 -37.48 11.60
N GLU A 18 -111.24 -36.74 12.66
CA GLU A 18 -110.54 -35.49 13.02
C GLU A 18 -109.06 -35.74 13.28
N GLN A 19 -108.71 -36.82 13.98
CA GLN A 19 -107.32 -37.23 14.21
C GLN A 19 -106.61 -37.63 12.90
N ALA A 20 -107.32 -38.26 11.95
CA ALA A 20 -106.81 -38.57 10.61
C ALA A 20 -106.63 -37.31 9.73
N VAL A 21 -107.57 -36.36 9.80
CA VAL A 21 -107.47 -35.06 9.09
C VAL A 21 -106.32 -34.23 9.66
N LYS A 22 -106.20 -34.14 11.00
CA LYS A 22 -105.11 -33.40 11.66
C LYS A 22 -103.74 -34.00 11.35
N SER A 23 -103.61 -35.33 11.42
CA SER A 23 -102.34 -35.99 11.06
C SER A 23 -102.03 -35.91 9.56
N ARG A 24 -103.02 -35.94 8.66
CA ARG A 24 -102.82 -35.63 7.23
C ARG A 24 -102.33 -34.19 7.02
N ALA A 25 -102.93 -33.21 7.71
CA ALA A 25 -102.51 -31.82 7.62
C ALA A 25 -101.06 -31.62 8.12
N GLN A 26 -100.70 -32.24 9.25
CA GLN A 26 -99.32 -32.24 9.75
C GLN A 26 -98.34 -32.90 8.77
N LEU A 27 -98.69 -34.04 8.18
CA LEU A 27 -97.85 -34.71 7.18
C LEU A 27 -97.67 -33.90 5.88
N LEU A 28 -98.68 -33.11 5.49
CA LEU A 28 -98.56 -32.17 4.37
C LEU A 28 -97.69 -30.97 4.71
N GLN A 29 -97.79 -30.45 5.93
CA GLN A 29 -96.92 -29.37 6.41
C GLN A 29 -95.45 -29.83 6.44
N THR A 30 -95.14 -30.97 7.08
CA THR A 30 -93.76 -31.48 7.13
C THR A 30 -93.21 -31.84 5.75
N LEU A 31 -94.06 -32.21 4.78
CA LEU A 31 -93.65 -32.40 3.38
C LEU A 31 -93.31 -31.07 2.69
N ALA A 32 -94.03 -29.99 2.99
CA ALA A 32 -93.74 -28.66 2.47
C ALA A 32 -92.45 -28.10 3.10
N ASP A 33 -92.32 -28.19 4.42
CA ASP A 33 -91.14 -27.73 5.17
C ASP A 33 -89.87 -28.43 4.67
N ALA A 34 -89.89 -29.76 4.56
CA ALA A 34 -88.78 -30.57 4.04
C ALA A 34 -88.41 -30.25 2.58
N ARG A 35 -89.36 -29.76 1.76
CA ARG A 35 -89.08 -29.31 0.39
C ARG A 35 -88.45 -27.91 0.36
N VAL A 36 -88.89 -27.00 1.23
CA VAL A 36 -88.27 -25.67 1.37
C VAL A 36 -86.83 -25.82 1.89
N GLU A 37 -86.63 -26.65 2.91
CA GLU A 37 -85.32 -27.01 3.45
C GLU A 37 -84.41 -27.61 2.37
N LEU A 38 -84.91 -28.57 1.58
CA LEU A 38 -84.20 -29.14 0.44
C LEU A 38 -83.77 -28.08 -0.58
N THR A 39 -84.67 -27.17 -0.98
CA THR A 39 -84.32 -26.11 -1.94
C THR A 39 -83.34 -25.10 -1.37
N ASN A 40 -83.41 -24.80 -0.06
CA ASN A 40 -82.46 -23.92 0.61
C ASN A 40 -81.07 -24.55 0.68
N LEU A 41 -80.96 -25.83 1.05
CA LEU A 41 -79.70 -26.58 1.08
C LEU A 41 -79.06 -26.66 -0.31
N LEU A 42 -79.84 -27.02 -1.34
CA LEU A 42 -79.37 -27.06 -2.72
C LEU A 42 -78.88 -25.69 -3.21
N SER A 43 -79.65 -24.62 -2.92
CA SER A 43 -79.26 -23.25 -3.28
C SER A 43 -77.96 -22.83 -2.59
N ALA A 44 -77.81 -23.10 -1.28
CA ALA A 44 -76.61 -22.75 -0.53
C ALA A 44 -75.37 -23.53 -1.00
N LEU A 45 -75.53 -24.81 -1.37
CA LEU A 45 -74.45 -25.64 -1.92
C LEU A 45 -74.14 -25.34 -3.40
N GLY A 46 -74.94 -24.50 -4.07
CA GLY A 46 -74.84 -24.20 -5.50
C GLY A 46 -75.31 -25.34 -6.43
N GLU A 47 -75.97 -26.36 -5.88
CA GLU A 47 -76.49 -27.51 -6.61
C GLU A 47 -77.90 -27.24 -7.18
N LYS A 48 -78.20 -27.79 -8.37
CA LYS A 48 -79.52 -27.60 -9.02
C LYS A 48 -80.49 -28.77 -8.84
N THR A 49 -79.98 -29.97 -8.60
CA THR A 49 -80.74 -31.23 -8.59
C THR A 49 -79.99 -32.30 -7.79
N TYR A 50 -80.65 -32.95 -6.84
CA TYR A 50 -80.05 -34.06 -6.08
C TYR A 50 -80.36 -35.42 -6.71
N VAL A 51 -79.32 -36.26 -6.90
CA VAL A 51 -79.48 -37.59 -7.49
C VAL A 51 -80.16 -38.55 -6.51
N GLY A 52 -81.46 -38.79 -6.72
CA GLY A 52 -82.26 -39.76 -5.94
C GLY A 52 -83.67 -39.27 -5.57
N ILE A 53 -84.00 -38.00 -5.78
CA ILE A 53 -85.32 -37.43 -5.48
C ILE A 53 -86.18 -37.45 -6.75
N PRO A 54 -87.38 -38.07 -6.75
CA PRO A 54 -88.29 -38.00 -7.90
C PRO A 54 -88.87 -36.59 -8.08
N GLU A 55 -88.71 -36.00 -9.27
CA GLU A 55 -89.34 -34.71 -9.62
C GLU A 55 -90.88 -34.79 -9.60
N THR A 56 -91.43 -35.96 -9.96
CA THR A 56 -92.86 -36.25 -9.93
C THR A 56 -93.30 -36.82 -8.58
N THR A 57 -94.38 -36.31 -8.01
CA THR A 57 -94.93 -36.74 -6.71
C THR A 57 -95.63 -38.12 -6.78
N VAL A 58 -94.85 -39.18 -6.87
CA VAL A 58 -95.33 -40.58 -6.86
C VAL A 58 -95.43 -41.09 -5.43
N GLY A 59 -96.43 -41.93 -5.15
CA GLY A 59 -96.63 -42.56 -3.83
C GLY A 59 -97.35 -41.68 -2.80
N THR A 60 -97.62 -42.25 -1.63
CA THR A 60 -98.30 -41.57 -0.52
C THR A 60 -97.42 -40.49 0.12
N ILE A 61 -98.03 -39.59 0.91
CA ILE A 61 -97.30 -38.53 1.64
C ILE A 61 -96.19 -39.12 2.53
N LYS A 62 -96.39 -40.32 3.08
CA LYS A 62 -95.38 -41.03 3.88
C LYS A 62 -94.24 -41.58 3.04
N GLU A 63 -94.52 -42.14 1.85
CA GLU A 63 -93.48 -42.58 0.91
C GLU A 63 -92.66 -41.38 0.41
N GLN A 64 -93.29 -40.26 0.10
CA GLN A 64 -92.60 -39.04 -0.35
C GLN A 64 -91.68 -38.46 0.75
N LEU A 65 -92.14 -38.43 2.02
CA LEU A 65 -91.29 -38.06 3.17
C LEU A 65 -90.12 -39.04 3.35
N ALA A 66 -90.38 -40.36 3.26
CA ALA A 66 -89.35 -41.39 3.39
C ALA A 66 -88.32 -41.39 2.25
N ALA A 67 -88.69 -40.91 1.05
CA ALA A 67 -87.78 -40.71 -0.07
C ALA A 67 -86.92 -39.44 0.05
N ILE A 68 -87.45 -38.37 0.64
CA ILE A 68 -86.73 -37.09 0.82
C ILE A 68 -85.75 -37.14 2.00
N ALA A 69 -86.10 -37.80 3.11
CA ALA A 69 -85.30 -37.78 4.33
C ALA A 69 -83.83 -38.24 4.15
N PRO A 70 -83.51 -39.33 3.41
CA PRO A 70 -82.12 -39.75 3.18
C PRO A 70 -81.31 -38.80 2.29
N ALA A 71 -81.97 -37.93 1.52
CA ALA A 71 -81.30 -36.88 0.74
C ALA A 71 -81.02 -35.64 1.61
N LEU A 72 -81.98 -35.22 2.44
CA LEU A 72 -81.78 -34.16 3.42
C LEU A 72 -80.66 -34.50 4.41
N GLU A 73 -80.61 -35.73 4.95
CA GLU A 73 -79.55 -36.14 5.89
C GLU A 73 -78.15 -36.07 5.26
N LYS A 74 -78.03 -36.35 3.96
CA LYS A 74 -76.76 -36.24 3.22
C LYS A 74 -76.39 -34.79 2.90
N LEU A 75 -77.36 -33.97 2.48
CA LEU A 75 -77.14 -32.56 2.20
C LEU A 75 -76.80 -31.76 3.46
N TRP A 76 -77.37 -32.13 4.62
CA TRP A 76 -76.96 -31.58 5.92
C TRP A 76 -75.51 -31.90 6.28
N LYS A 77 -75.07 -33.16 6.10
CA LYS A 77 -73.66 -33.56 6.32
C LYS A 77 -72.72 -32.85 5.36
N LEU A 78 -73.07 -32.77 4.07
CA LEU A 78 -72.30 -32.04 3.08
C LEU A 78 -72.20 -30.54 3.41
N LYS A 79 -73.28 -29.94 3.95
CA LYS A 79 -73.26 -28.56 4.47
C LYS A 79 -72.34 -28.41 5.68
N GLU A 80 -72.38 -29.33 6.64
CA GLU A 80 -71.52 -29.30 7.83
C GLU A 80 -70.03 -29.47 7.47
N GLU A 81 -69.72 -30.44 6.60
CA GLU A 81 -68.39 -30.63 6.01
C GLU A 81 -67.91 -29.37 5.28
N ARG A 82 -68.76 -28.77 4.44
CA ARG A 82 -68.44 -27.56 3.67
C ARG A 82 -68.25 -26.32 4.55
N ILE A 83 -69.09 -26.10 5.56
CA ILE A 83 -68.90 -25.00 6.53
C ILE A 83 -67.54 -25.12 7.20
N LYS A 84 -67.13 -26.34 7.55
CA LYS A 84 -65.80 -26.59 8.11
C LYS A 84 -64.68 -26.27 7.09
N GLU A 85 -64.79 -26.72 5.84
CA GLU A 85 -63.83 -26.38 4.78
C GLU A 85 -63.68 -24.85 4.61
N PHE A 86 -64.78 -24.11 4.56
CA PHE A 86 -64.76 -22.64 4.50
C PHE A 86 -64.10 -22.02 5.73
N SER A 87 -64.45 -22.48 6.94
CA SER A 87 -63.86 -22.01 8.21
C SER A 87 -62.33 -22.24 8.24
N ASP A 88 -61.88 -23.44 7.89
CA ASP A 88 -60.47 -23.83 7.89
C ASP A 88 -59.65 -23.02 6.87
N VAL A 89 -60.22 -22.70 5.69
CA VAL A 89 -59.57 -21.85 4.67
C VAL A 89 -59.58 -20.38 5.07
N GLN A 90 -60.72 -19.83 5.52
CA GLN A 90 -60.83 -18.43 5.94
C GLN A 90 -59.95 -18.12 7.16
N SER A 91 -59.80 -19.06 8.09
CA SER A 91 -58.91 -18.94 9.25
C SER A 91 -57.43 -18.86 8.83
N GLN A 92 -57.03 -19.64 7.82
CA GLN A 92 -55.68 -19.55 7.24
C GLN A 92 -55.44 -18.21 6.52
N ILE A 93 -56.43 -17.72 5.77
CA ILE A 93 -56.39 -16.39 5.11
C ILE A 93 -56.23 -15.29 6.17
N GLN A 94 -57.10 -15.25 7.18
CA GLN A 94 -57.03 -14.28 8.27
C GLN A 94 -55.67 -14.31 8.98
N LYS A 95 -55.14 -15.50 9.27
CA LYS A 95 -53.83 -15.67 9.90
C LYS A 95 -52.69 -15.09 9.06
N ILE A 96 -52.65 -15.36 7.76
CA ILE A 96 -51.58 -14.83 6.88
C ILE A 96 -51.72 -13.30 6.75
N CYS A 97 -52.94 -12.78 6.61
CA CYS A 97 -53.20 -11.34 6.62
C CYS A 97 -52.74 -10.67 7.94
N ALA A 98 -53.01 -11.29 9.10
CA ALA A 98 -52.57 -10.82 10.41
C ALA A 98 -51.03 -10.78 10.53
N GLU A 99 -50.34 -11.82 10.06
CA GLU A 99 -48.87 -11.87 9.99
C GLU A 99 -48.28 -10.79 9.05
N ILE A 100 -48.96 -10.49 7.94
CA ILE A 100 -48.58 -9.47 6.94
C ILE A 100 -48.81 -8.03 7.45
N VAL A 101 -49.90 -7.80 8.19
CA VAL A 101 -50.17 -6.51 8.85
C VAL A 101 -49.24 -6.31 10.05
N GLY A 102 -48.93 -7.38 10.77
CA GLY A 102 -48.15 -7.37 12.03
C GLY A 102 -49.02 -7.33 13.30
N ASP A 103 -50.34 -7.50 13.17
CA ASP A 103 -51.25 -7.57 14.31
C ASP A 103 -51.76 -8.99 14.51
N SER A 104 -51.08 -9.75 15.36
CA SER A 104 -51.47 -11.12 15.73
C SER A 104 -52.38 -11.18 16.97
N LYS A 105 -52.91 -10.04 17.45
CA LYS A 105 -53.71 -9.99 18.68
C LYS A 105 -55.20 -10.08 18.36
N HIS A 106 -55.74 -11.29 18.52
CA HIS A 106 -57.16 -11.63 18.39
C HIS A 106 -57.69 -11.67 16.94
N SER A 107 -57.27 -12.69 16.19
CA SER A 107 -58.16 -13.21 15.13
C SER A 107 -59.30 -13.98 15.80
N GLU A 108 -60.50 -13.39 15.80
CA GLU A 108 -61.72 -14.15 16.07
C GLU A 108 -61.93 -15.20 14.96
N SER A 109 -62.68 -16.27 15.25
CA SER A 109 -63.01 -17.28 14.24
C SER A 109 -63.85 -16.65 13.11
N PRO A 110 -63.55 -16.94 11.83
CA PRO A 110 -64.28 -16.34 10.72
C PRO A 110 -65.75 -16.76 10.72
N SER A 111 -66.65 -15.78 10.59
CA SER A 111 -68.07 -16.03 10.38
C SER A 111 -68.30 -16.52 8.94
N VAL A 112 -68.41 -17.83 8.75
CA VAL A 112 -68.73 -18.44 7.46
C VAL A 112 -70.12 -18.00 6.99
N ASP A 113 -70.23 -17.58 5.73
CA ASP A 113 -71.51 -17.28 5.09
C ASP A 113 -72.21 -18.59 4.71
N GLU A 114 -73.22 -19.00 5.49
CA GLU A 114 -74.02 -20.19 5.21
C GLU A 114 -74.93 -20.06 3.96
N THR A 115 -74.99 -18.89 3.31
CA THR A 115 -75.86 -18.65 2.14
C THR A 115 -75.19 -18.95 0.79
N ASP A 116 -73.85 -18.92 0.70
CA ASP A 116 -73.07 -19.38 -0.46
C ASP A 116 -71.89 -20.27 -0.01
N LEU A 117 -72.20 -21.56 0.09
CA LEU A 117 -71.27 -22.66 0.34
C LEU A 117 -70.87 -23.38 -0.96
N SER A 118 -71.04 -22.72 -2.11
CA SER A 118 -70.81 -23.33 -3.41
C SER A 118 -69.34 -23.64 -3.67
N LEU A 119 -69.07 -24.66 -4.50
CA LEU A 119 -67.70 -25.03 -4.88
C LEU A 119 -66.93 -23.86 -5.50
N LYS A 120 -67.59 -23.01 -6.31
CA LYS A 120 -66.96 -21.82 -6.89
C LYS A 120 -66.47 -20.83 -5.82
N LYS A 121 -67.29 -20.60 -4.80
CA LYS A 121 -66.95 -19.69 -3.70
C LYS A 121 -65.82 -20.27 -2.84
N LEU A 122 -65.78 -21.60 -2.69
CA LEU A 122 -64.65 -22.30 -2.06
C LEU A 122 -63.36 -22.24 -2.91
N ASP A 123 -63.46 -22.38 -4.24
CA ASP A 123 -62.34 -22.26 -5.19
C ASP A 123 -61.75 -20.84 -5.17
N GLU A 124 -62.59 -19.80 -5.09
CA GLU A 124 -62.15 -18.41 -4.93
C GLU A 124 -61.33 -18.19 -3.65
N PHE A 125 -61.76 -18.76 -2.52
CA PHE A 125 -60.99 -18.66 -1.27
C PHE A 125 -59.70 -19.51 -1.32
N HIS A 126 -59.69 -20.67 -1.98
CA HIS A 126 -58.46 -21.43 -2.20
C HIS A 126 -57.44 -20.67 -3.06
N ALA A 127 -57.90 -19.97 -4.11
CA ALA A 127 -57.03 -19.12 -4.93
C ALA A 127 -56.44 -17.95 -4.11
N GLN A 128 -57.27 -17.26 -3.32
CA GLN A 128 -56.79 -16.21 -2.40
C GLN A 128 -55.78 -16.73 -1.38
N LEU A 129 -56.02 -17.92 -0.81
CA LEU A 129 -55.08 -18.57 0.10
C LEU A 129 -53.76 -18.92 -0.59
N GLN A 130 -53.80 -19.41 -1.83
CA GLN A 130 -52.59 -19.72 -2.61
C GLN A 130 -51.77 -18.46 -2.93
N ASP A 131 -52.41 -17.36 -3.33
CA ASP A 131 -51.74 -16.09 -3.59
C ASP A 131 -51.13 -15.49 -2.30
N LEU A 132 -51.84 -15.56 -1.17
CA LEU A 132 -51.32 -15.12 0.13
C LEU A 132 -50.17 -16.01 0.66
N GLN A 133 -50.22 -17.32 0.44
CA GLN A 133 -49.11 -18.23 0.74
C GLN A 133 -47.86 -17.89 -0.09
N LYS A 134 -48.05 -17.58 -1.38
CA LYS A 134 -46.99 -17.09 -2.26
C LYS A 134 -46.42 -15.76 -1.77
N GLU A 135 -47.25 -14.75 -1.52
CA GLU A 135 -46.80 -13.44 -1.00
C GLU A 135 -46.02 -13.60 0.31
N LYS A 136 -46.51 -14.44 1.24
CA LYS A 136 -45.80 -14.78 2.49
C LYS A 136 -44.40 -15.35 2.22
N SER A 137 -44.26 -16.25 1.23
CA SER A 137 -42.95 -16.80 0.86
C SER A 137 -42.00 -15.75 0.26
N GLU A 138 -42.52 -14.86 -0.60
CA GLU A 138 -41.74 -13.78 -1.25
C GLU A 138 -41.29 -12.74 -0.21
N ARG A 139 -42.17 -12.38 0.73
CA ARG A 139 -41.86 -11.54 1.90
C ARG A 139 -40.78 -12.17 2.79
N LEU A 140 -40.90 -13.45 3.14
CA LEU A 140 -39.92 -14.15 3.96
C LEU A 140 -38.55 -14.18 3.27
N HIS A 141 -38.49 -14.42 1.96
CA HIS A 141 -37.26 -14.32 1.19
C HIS A 141 -36.67 -12.91 1.22
N LYS A 142 -37.49 -11.86 1.07
CA LYS A 142 -37.05 -10.46 1.16
C LYS A 142 -36.54 -10.08 2.55
N VAL A 143 -37.15 -10.58 3.63
CA VAL A 143 -36.67 -10.42 5.00
C VAL A 143 -35.27 -11.05 5.15
N LEU A 144 -35.06 -12.27 4.64
CA LEU A 144 -33.77 -12.95 4.71
C LEU A 144 -32.69 -12.25 3.87
N GLU A 145 -33.03 -11.75 2.68
CA GLU A 145 -32.13 -10.94 1.83
C GLU A 145 -31.68 -9.66 2.56
N PHE A 146 -32.62 -8.92 3.16
CA PHE A 146 -32.28 -7.72 3.94
C PHE A 146 -31.48 -8.06 5.21
N VAL A 147 -31.79 -9.14 5.93
CA VAL A 147 -31.02 -9.55 7.12
C VAL A 147 -29.59 -9.95 6.74
N SER A 148 -29.38 -10.66 5.62
CA SER A 148 -28.02 -10.91 5.10
C SER A 148 -27.32 -9.60 4.73
N THR A 149 -28.02 -8.68 4.04
CA THR A 149 -27.45 -7.37 3.68
C THR A 149 -27.05 -6.55 4.92
N VAL A 150 -27.84 -6.61 6.00
CA VAL A 150 -27.51 -5.97 7.29
C VAL A 150 -26.31 -6.65 7.93
N HIS A 151 -26.25 -7.99 7.97
CA HIS A 151 -25.10 -8.74 8.47
C HIS A 151 -23.79 -8.33 7.77
N ASP A 152 -23.79 -8.32 6.43
CA ASP A 152 -22.58 -8.06 5.64
C ASP A 152 -22.13 -6.60 5.75
N LEU A 153 -23.07 -5.66 5.88
CA LEU A 153 -22.77 -4.25 6.18
C LEU A 153 -22.23 -4.06 7.61
N CYS A 154 -22.88 -4.66 8.61
CA CYS A 154 -22.42 -4.63 10.00
C CYS A 154 -21.01 -5.23 10.15
N ALA A 155 -20.72 -6.32 9.43
CA ALA A 155 -19.40 -6.95 9.42
C ALA A 155 -18.31 -5.99 8.91
N VAL A 156 -18.52 -5.29 7.79
CA VAL A 156 -17.54 -4.31 7.26
C VAL A 156 -17.41 -3.08 8.16
N LEU A 157 -18.51 -2.62 8.77
CA LEU A 157 -18.57 -1.45 9.66
C LEU A 157 -18.14 -1.73 11.12
N ALA A 158 -17.81 -2.99 11.46
CA ALA A 158 -17.60 -3.48 12.83
C ALA A 158 -18.75 -3.12 13.81
N MET A 159 -20.00 -3.18 13.35
CA MET A 159 -21.18 -2.92 14.16
C MET A 159 -21.81 -4.22 14.69
N ASP A 160 -22.45 -4.15 15.85
CA ASP A 160 -23.18 -5.30 16.41
C ASP A 160 -24.44 -5.59 15.55
N PHE A 161 -24.35 -6.67 14.77
CA PHE A 161 -25.44 -7.20 13.96
C PHE A 161 -26.70 -7.52 14.78
N PHE A 162 -26.54 -8.13 15.96
CA PHE A 162 -27.67 -8.59 16.78
C PHE A 162 -28.43 -7.41 17.37
N MET A 163 -27.74 -6.37 17.86
CA MET A 163 -28.38 -5.11 18.25
C MET A 163 -29.11 -4.48 17.05
N THR A 164 -28.41 -4.35 15.92
CA THR A 164 -28.96 -3.73 14.70
C THR A 164 -30.23 -4.41 14.18
N VAL A 165 -30.34 -5.76 14.22
CA VAL A 165 -31.58 -6.44 13.79
C VAL A 165 -32.66 -6.52 14.87
N THR A 166 -32.30 -6.50 16.16
CA THR A 166 -33.29 -6.52 17.26
C THR A 166 -33.98 -5.18 17.47
N GLU A 167 -33.30 -4.05 17.20
CA GLU A 167 -33.93 -2.72 17.10
C GLU A 167 -34.99 -2.66 15.98
N VAL A 168 -34.78 -3.40 14.88
CA VAL A 168 -35.73 -3.50 13.78
C VAL A 168 -36.93 -4.37 14.16
N HIS A 169 -36.68 -5.61 14.61
CA HIS A 169 -37.70 -6.45 15.24
C HIS A 169 -37.06 -7.63 16.02
N PRO A 170 -37.40 -7.90 17.29
CA PRO A 170 -36.75 -8.93 18.10
C PRO A 170 -36.72 -10.33 17.49
N SER A 171 -37.73 -10.71 16.71
CA SER A 171 -37.80 -12.04 16.07
C SER A 171 -36.87 -12.23 14.87
N LEU A 172 -36.09 -11.21 14.47
CA LEU A 172 -35.10 -11.34 13.39
C LEU A 172 -33.77 -11.97 13.86
N ASN A 173 -33.47 -11.91 15.15
CA ASN A 173 -32.33 -12.59 15.78
C ASN A 173 -32.43 -14.12 15.60
N ASP A 174 -31.31 -14.77 15.31
CA ASP A 174 -31.22 -16.22 15.02
C ASP A 174 -31.52 -17.13 16.23
N SER A 175 -31.69 -16.55 17.42
CA SER A 175 -32.40 -17.21 18.54
C SER A 175 -33.85 -17.58 18.19
N THR A 176 -34.40 -17.01 17.11
CA THR A 176 -35.76 -17.23 16.61
C THR A 176 -35.73 -18.00 15.28
N GLY A 177 -36.42 -19.15 15.23
CA GLY A 177 -36.49 -19.99 14.03
C GLY A 177 -37.08 -19.26 12.81
N VAL A 178 -36.63 -19.63 11.61
CA VAL A 178 -36.91 -18.93 10.33
C VAL A 178 -38.41 -18.64 10.10
N GLN A 179 -39.30 -19.58 10.47
CA GLN A 179 -40.75 -19.45 10.29
C GLN A 179 -41.43 -18.48 11.28
N SER A 180 -40.68 -17.97 12.26
CA SER A 180 -41.13 -17.00 13.27
C SER A 180 -40.51 -15.60 13.08
N LYS A 181 -39.68 -15.40 12.03
CA LYS A 181 -39.18 -14.07 11.65
C LYS A 181 -40.34 -13.23 11.10
N SER A 182 -40.46 -11.96 11.53
CA SER A 182 -41.60 -11.10 11.15
C SER A 182 -41.55 -10.71 9.67
N ILE A 183 -42.68 -10.92 8.97
CA ILE A 183 -42.89 -10.60 7.55
C ILE A 183 -43.76 -9.34 7.35
N SER A 184 -44.00 -8.58 8.42
CA SER A 184 -44.96 -7.49 8.42
C SER A 184 -44.50 -6.29 7.57
N ASN A 185 -45.47 -5.49 7.13
CA ASN A 185 -45.21 -4.26 6.38
C ASN A 185 -44.26 -3.29 7.14
N ASP A 186 -44.37 -3.20 8.47
CA ASP A 186 -43.48 -2.36 9.29
C ASP A 186 -42.07 -2.96 9.39
N THR A 187 -41.93 -4.27 9.63
CA THR A 187 -40.61 -4.93 9.69
C THR A 187 -39.85 -4.81 8.37
N LEU A 188 -40.51 -5.02 7.23
CA LEU A 188 -39.90 -4.82 5.91
C LEU A 188 -39.53 -3.35 5.64
N SER A 189 -40.38 -2.40 6.05
CA SER A 189 -40.11 -0.95 5.93
C SER A 189 -38.91 -0.52 6.78
N ARG A 190 -38.78 -1.05 8.00
CA ARG A 190 -37.64 -0.80 8.89
C ARG A 190 -36.36 -1.44 8.35
N LEU A 191 -36.39 -2.72 7.96
CA LEU A 191 -35.24 -3.40 7.33
C LEU A 191 -34.69 -2.62 6.12
N ALA A 192 -35.57 -2.18 5.22
CA ALA A 192 -35.18 -1.37 4.07
C ALA A 192 -34.52 -0.04 4.47
N LYS A 193 -35.02 0.65 5.51
CA LYS A 193 -34.42 1.87 6.04
C LYS A 193 -33.05 1.60 6.67
N THR A 194 -32.92 0.55 7.49
CA THR A 194 -31.64 0.17 8.11
C THR A 194 -30.58 -0.17 7.06
N VAL A 195 -30.94 -0.92 6.01
CA VAL A 195 -30.04 -1.19 4.87
C VAL A 195 -29.61 0.11 4.17
N LEU A 196 -30.50 1.09 3.99
CA LEU A 196 -30.14 2.38 3.38
C LEU A 196 -29.20 3.21 4.28
N VAL A 197 -29.47 3.27 5.59
CA VAL A 197 -28.61 3.98 6.56
C VAL A 197 -27.21 3.36 6.61
N LEU A 198 -27.10 2.03 6.73
CA LEU A 198 -25.81 1.34 6.77
C LEU A 198 -25.03 1.46 5.45
N LYS A 199 -25.71 1.53 4.29
CA LYS A 199 -25.05 1.78 3.00
C LYS A 199 -24.48 3.20 2.88
N GLU A 200 -25.18 4.20 3.42
CA GLU A 200 -24.70 5.57 3.43
C GLU A 200 -23.58 5.78 4.46
N ASP A 201 -23.66 5.16 5.64
CA ASP A 201 -22.56 5.10 6.62
C ASP A 201 -21.30 4.45 6.02
N LYS A 202 -21.44 3.29 5.36
CA LYS A 202 -20.33 2.65 4.61
C LYS A 202 -19.68 3.59 3.60
N LYS A 203 -20.48 4.34 2.85
CA LYS A 203 -19.99 5.33 1.87
C LYS A 203 -19.27 6.50 2.55
N GLN A 204 -19.81 7.05 3.63
CA GLN A 204 -19.22 8.17 4.36
C GLN A 204 -17.90 7.77 5.04
N ARG A 205 -17.86 6.61 5.71
CA ARG A 205 -16.64 6.05 6.30
C ARG A 205 -15.57 5.75 5.26
N LEU A 206 -15.93 5.20 4.10
CA LEU A 206 -14.97 4.95 3.03
C LEU A 206 -14.37 6.27 2.49
N GLN A 207 -15.21 7.27 2.20
CA GLN A 207 -14.72 8.58 1.76
C GLN A 207 -13.76 9.19 2.80
N LYS A 208 -14.14 9.17 4.08
CA LYS A 208 -13.31 9.68 5.18
C LYS A 208 -11.97 8.91 5.30
N LEU A 209 -11.98 7.59 5.14
CA LEU A 209 -10.76 6.77 5.15
C LEU A 209 -9.86 7.10 3.93
N GLN A 210 -10.44 7.38 2.76
CA GLN A 210 -9.71 7.77 1.54
C GLN A 210 -9.08 9.16 1.66
N GLU A 211 -9.81 10.13 2.26
CA GLU A 211 -9.29 11.46 2.59
C GLU A 211 -8.11 11.38 3.57
N LEU A 212 -8.18 10.49 4.58
CA LEU A 212 -7.08 10.26 5.53
C LEU A 212 -5.90 9.51 4.91
N ALA A 213 -6.14 8.48 4.11
CA ALA A 213 -5.10 7.76 3.38
C ALA A 213 -4.29 8.69 2.47
N THR A 214 -4.96 9.65 1.82
CA THR A 214 -4.31 10.68 1.00
C THR A 214 -3.42 11.59 1.85
N GLN A 215 -3.95 12.13 2.96
CA GLN A 215 -3.18 12.97 3.89
C GLN A 215 -1.97 12.26 4.50
N LEU A 216 -2.11 10.99 4.88
CA LEU A 216 -0.99 10.16 5.35
C LEU A 216 0.10 10.04 4.28
N ILE A 217 -0.27 9.71 3.04
CA ILE A 217 0.68 9.57 1.93
C ILE A 217 1.41 10.89 1.65
N ASP A 218 0.69 12.02 1.61
CA ASP A 218 1.29 13.33 1.37
C ASP A 218 2.22 13.74 2.52
N LEU A 219 1.84 13.53 3.78
CA LEU A 219 2.68 13.80 4.95
C LEU A 219 3.92 12.91 4.98
N TRP A 220 3.81 11.61 4.69
CA TRP A 220 4.96 10.69 4.62
C TRP A 220 5.92 11.02 3.46
N ASN A 221 5.39 11.47 2.31
CA ASN A 221 6.19 11.93 1.18
C ASN A 221 6.93 13.23 1.51
N LEU A 222 6.28 14.16 2.21
CA LEU A 222 6.86 15.43 2.65
C LEU A 222 7.94 15.25 3.74
N MET A 223 7.79 14.22 4.57
CA MET A 223 8.66 13.96 5.72
C MET A 223 9.75 12.89 5.49
N ASP A 224 9.94 12.42 4.26
CA ASP A 224 10.87 11.33 3.92
C ASP A 224 10.68 10.12 4.89
N THR A 225 9.43 9.77 5.22
CA THR A 225 9.10 8.71 6.19
C THR A 225 9.47 7.33 5.63
N PRO A 226 10.17 6.45 6.39
CA PRO A 226 10.61 5.15 5.92
C PRO A 226 9.46 4.17 5.70
N GLN A 227 9.64 3.19 4.81
CA GLN A 227 8.57 2.28 4.39
C GLN A 227 8.06 1.38 5.52
N GLU A 228 8.92 1.07 6.49
CA GLU A 228 8.62 0.30 7.69
C GLU A 228 7.53 0.99 8.53
N GLU A 229 7.62 2.31 8.71
CA GLU A 229 6.62 3.11 9.42
C GLU A 229 5.31 3.21 8.61
N ARG A 230 5.39 3.41 7.30
CA ARG A 230 4.21 3.46 6.40
C ARG A 230 3.41 2.14 6.43
N SER A 231 4.10 1.00 6.48
CA SER A 231 3.49 -0.34 6.40
C SER A 231 2.51 -0.66 7.54
N LEU A 232 2.62 0.03 8.68
CA LEU A 232 1.68 -0.08 9.80
C LEU A 232 0.25 0.31 9.38
N PHE A 233 0.13 1.19 8.40
CA PHE A 233 -1.14 1.74 7.89
C PHE A 233 -1.51 1.20 6.49
N ASP A 234 -0.91 0.08 6.04
CA ASP A 234 -1.27 -0.59 4.77
C ASP A 234 -2.76 -0.98 4.71
N HIS A 235 -3.40 -1.18 5.86
CA HIS A 235 -4.84 -1.45 6.00
C HIS A 235 -5.75 -0.23 5.72
N VAL A 236 -5.21 0.99 5.88
CA VAL A 236 -5.87 2.25 5.51
C VAL A 236 -5.65 2.50 4.02
N THR A 237 -4.39 2.45 3.58
CA THR A 237 -3.99 2.87 2.23
C THR A 237 -4.47 1.94 1.12
N CYS A 238 -4.66 0.65 1.39
CA CYS A 238 -5.19 -0.29 0.39
C CYS A 238 -6.61 0.06 -0.10
N ASN A 239 -7.38 0.83 0.69
CA ASN A 239 -8.73 1.27 0.34
C ASN A 239 -8.76 2.61 -0.44
N ILE A 240 -7.62 3.26 -0.68
CA ILE A 240 -7.56 4.63 -1.25
C ILE A 240 -8.27 4.78 -2.60
N SER A 241 -8.25 3.74 -3.43
CA SER A 241 -8.89 3.69 -4.76
C SER A 241 -10.08 2.72 -4.83
N ALA A 242 -10.52 2.14 -3.71
CA ALA A 242 -11.58 1.14 -3.68
C ALA A 242 -12.97 1.77 -3.86
N SER A 243 -13.86 1.09 -4.57
CA SER A 243 -15.27 1.45 -4.64
C SER A 243 -16.07 0.90 -3.44
N VAL A 244 -17.24 1.50 -3.18
CA VAL A 244 -18.12 1.12 -2.06
C VAL A 244 -18.52 -0.36 -2.10
N ASP A 245 -18.60 -0.98 -3.28
CA ASP A 245 -18.99 -2.38 -3.45
C ASP A 245 -17.82 -3.36 -3.30
N GLU A 246 -16.57 -2.93 -3.58
CA GLU A 246 -15.36 -3.77 -3.44
C GLU A 246 -14.92 -3.97 -1.99
N VAL A 247 -15.23 -3.01 -1.10
CA VAL A 247 -14.87 -3.10 0.33
C VAL A 247 -15.78 -4.10 1.04
N SER A 248 -15.42 -5.39 1.00
CA SER A 248 -16.16 -6.51 1.61
C SER A 248 -15.43 -7.16 2.80
N ILE A 249 -14.27 -6.64 3.20
CA ILE A 249 -13.46 -7.20 4.30
C ILE A 249 -14.09 -6.80 5.65
N PRO A 250 -14.38 -7.75 6.56
CA PRO A 250 -14.89 -7.42 7.89
C PRO A 250 -13.94 -6.49 8.65
N GLY A 251 -14.51 -5.48 9.32
CA GLY A 251 -13.79 -4.46 10.06
C GLY A 251 -13.09 -3.38 9.23
N ALA A 252 -13.05 -3.46 7.89
CA ALA A 252 -12.30 -2.52 7.06
C ALA A 252 -12.78 -1.06 7.12
N LEU A 253 -13.98 -0.81 7.64
CA LEU A 253 -14.54 0.52 7.91
C LEU A 253 -15.00 0.67 9.36
N ALA A 254 -14.31 0.02 10.29
CA ALA A 254 -14.51 0.19 11.72
C ALA A 254 -14.11 1.62 12.19
N LEU A 255 -14.81 2.14 13.21
CA LEU A 255 -14.57 3.52 13.68
C LEU A 255 -13.20 3.69 14.34
N ASP A 256 -12.71 2.67 15.04
CA ASP A 256 -11.41 2.67 15.71
C ASP A 256 -10.24 2.70 14.71
N LEU A 257 -10.38 2.10 13.52
CA LEU A 257 -9.37 2.21 12.45
C LEU A 257 -9.35 3.61 11.82
N ILE A 258 -10.51 4.25 11.69
CA ILE A 258 -10.62 5.63 11.20
C ILE A 258 -10.02 6.58 12.24
N GLU A 259 -10.36 6.42 13.52
CA GLU A 259 -9.79 7.17 14.64
C GLU A 259 -8.26 7.02 14.74
N GLN A 260 -7.73 5.80 14.55
CA GLN A 260 -6.27 5.55 14.46
C GLN A 260 -5.62 6.33 13.30
N ALA A 261 -6.28 6.40 12.14
CA ALA A 261 -5.79 7.18 11.00
C ALA A 261 -5.89 8.70 11.23
N GLU A 262 -6.95 9.19 11.91
CA GLU A 262 -7.06 10.61 12.30
C GLU A 262 -5.97 11.03 13.29
N ILE A 263 -5.74 10.21 14.32
CA ILE A 263 -4.70 10.45 15.34
C ILE A 263 -3.30 10.44 14.70
N GLU A 264 -3.02 9.55 13.74
CA GLU A 264 -1.74 9.54 13.04
C GLU A 264 -1.58 10.75 12.12
N VAL A 265 -2.61 11.18 11.39
CA VAL A 265 -2.56 12.43 10.59
C VAL A 265 -2.28 13.64 11.48
N GLU A 266 -2.93 13.75 12.64
CA GLU A 266 -2.66 14.85 13.59
C GLU A 266 -1.23 14.78 14.14
N ARG A 267 -0.77 13.60 14.56
CA ARG A 267 0.61 13.38 15.05
C ARG A 267 1.66 13.74 14.01
N LEU A 268 1.41 13.42 12.74
CA LEU A 268 2.29 13.71 11.63
C LEU A 268 2.30 15.21 11.28
N ASP A 269 1.16 15.90 11.28
CA ASP A 269 1.12 17.35 11.05
C ASP A 269 1.79 18.14 12.19
N GLN A 270 1.63 17.71 13.45
CA GLN A 270 2.37 18.26 14.60
C GLN A 270 3.91 18.10 14.46
N LEU A 271 4.38 17.06 13.75
CA LEU A 271 5.82 16.81 13.51
C LEU A 271 6.33 17.39 12.17
N LYS A 272 5.43 17.76 11.25
CA LYS A 272 5.73 18.30 9.91
C LYS A 272 6.77 19.42 9.95
N ALA A 273 6.61 20.40 10.83
CA ALA A 273 7.50 21.56 10.91
C ALA A 273 8.92 21.21 11.41
N SER A 274 9.07 20.30 12.37
CA SER A 274 10.39 19.92 12.90
C SER A 274 11.13 19.00 11.93
N ARG A 275 10.43 18.05 11.33
CA ARG A 275 10.97 17.15 10.30
C ARG A 275 11.32 17.89 9.01
N MET A 276 10.56 18.92 8.64
CA MET A 276 10.88 19.82 7.53
C MET A 276 12.24 20.52 7.72
N LYS A 277 12.53 21.02 8.93
CA LYS A 277 13.84 21.63 9.24
C LYS A 277 14.98 20.61 9.09
N GLU A 278 14.80 19.38 9.55
CA GLU A 278 15.79 18.30 9.40
C GLU A 278 16.11 18.02 7.92
N ILE A 279 15.07 17.85 7.09
CA ILE A 279 15.21 17.56 5.66
C ILE A 279 15.83 18.74 4.91
N ALA A 280 15.39 19.97 5.19
CA ALA A 280 15.94 21.17 4.58
C ALA A 280 17.43 21.36 4.96
N LEU A 281 17.80 21.24 6.24
CA LEU A 281 19.20 21.33 6.68
C LEU A 281 20.08 20.21 6.10
N LYS A 282 19.54 19.00 5.90
CA LYS A 282 20.24 17.90 5.21
C LYS A 282 20.50 18.21 3.74
N ARG A 283 19.51 18.76 3.02
CA ARG A 283 19.64 19.19 1.61
C ARG A 283 20.61 20.37 1.47
N GLN A 284 20.56 21.32 2.39
CA GLN A 284 21.54 22.40 2.52
C GLN A 284 22.95 21.85 2.75
N GLY A 285 23.13 20.82 3.59
CA GLY A 285 24.41 20.16 3.79
C GLY A 285 24.95 19.45 2.53
N GLU A 286 24.09 18.84 1.71
CA GLU A 286 24.50 18.31 0.40
C GLU A 286 24.96 19.44 -0.54
N LEU A 287 24.21 20.54 -0.59
CA LEU A 287 24.55 21.73 -1.39
C LEU A 287 25.93 22.31 -0.99
N GLU A 288 26.18 22.42 0.32
CA GLU A 288 27.45 22.86 0.89
C GLU A 288 28.61 21.92 0.53
N GLU A 289 28.43 20.60 0.63
CA GLU A 289 29.45 19.63 0.24
C GLU A 289 29.79 19.72 -1.26
N ILE A 290 28.79 19.92 -2.12
CA ILE A 290 29.01 20.08 -3.56
C ILE A 290 29.82 21.35 -3.87
N PHE A 291 29.49 22.48 -3.24
CA PHE A 291 30.23 23.73 -3.44
C PHE A 291 31.65 23.67 -2.87
N ALA A 292 31.85 23.07 -1.69
CA ALA A 292 33.17 22.85 -1.11
C ALA A 292 34.06 21.97 -2.01
N ARG A 293 33.53 20.84 -2.52
CA ARG A 293 34.23 19.99 -3.50
C ARG A 293 34.48 20.68 -4.84
N ALA A 294 33.73 21.73 -5.15
CA ALA A 294 33.91 22.57 -6.34
C ALA A 294 34.84 23.77 -6.10
N HIS A 295 35.39 23.97 -4.90
CA HIS A 295 36.16 25.17 -4.51
C HIS A 295 35.40 26.48 -4.75
N ILE A 296 34.10 26.49 -4.42
CA ILE A 296 33.22 27.67 -4.44
C ILE A 296 32.92 28.06 -2.99
N GLU A 297 33.21 29.31 -2.66
CA GLU A 297 32.93 29.90 -1.34
C GLU A 297 31.45 30.32 -1.24
N ILE A 298 30.82 30.02 -0.10
CA ILE A 298 29.42 30.31 0.21
C ILE A 298 29.27 30.70 1.68
N ASP A 299 28.30 31.56 2.00
CA ASP A 299 27.91 31.86 3.38
C ASP A 299 26.94 30.79 3.89
N THR A 300 27.49 29.77 4.57
CA THR A 300 26.72 28.63 5.10
C THR A 300 25.70 29.07 6.14
N ASP A 301 26.07 30.03 6.99
CA ASP A 301 25.30 30.37 8.18
C ASP A 301 24.14 31.30 7.79
N ALA A 302 24.36 32.28 6.91
CA ALA A 302 23.26 33.07 6.34
C ALA A 302 22.30 32.22 5.49
N ALA A 303 22.79 31.18 4.79
CA ALA A 303 21.93 30.25 4.06
C ALA A 303 21.03 29.44 5.00
N ARG A 304 21.60 28.89 6.09
CA ARG A 304 20.88 28.10 7.10
C ARG A 304 19.87 28.95 7.88
N GLU A 305 20.26 30.13 8.34
CA GLU A 305 19.35 31.07 9.03
C GLU A 305 18.19 31.51 8.12
N LYS A 306 18.45 31.74 6.82
CA LYS A 306 17.39 32.02 5.84
C LYS A 306 16.41 30.86 5.72
N ILE A 307 16.88 29.61 5.64
CA ILE A 307 16.02 28.41 5.55
C ILE A 307 15.16 28.27 6.81
N LEU A 308 15.77 28.38 7.99
CA LEU A 308 15.05 28.30 9.28
C LEU A 308 14.01 29.40 9.40
N GLY A 309 14.38 30.65 9.10
CA GLY A 309 13.47 31.79 9.13
C GLY A 309 12.29 31.67 8.16
N LEU A 310 12.47 31.08 6.98
CA LEU A 310 11.35 30.81 6.07
C LEU A 310 10.37 29.79 6.68
N ILE A 311 10.87 28.67 7.22
CA ILE A 311 10.05 27.62 7.85
C ILE A 311 9.32 28.16 9.09
N ASP A 312 10.03 28.81 10.01
CA ASP A 312 9.45 29.36 11.25
C ASP A 312 8.47 30.52 11.00
N SER A 313 8.55 31.19 9.85
CA SER A 313 7.59 32.23 9.47
C SER A 313 6.26 31.68 8.93
N GLY A 314 6.20 30.39 8.54
CA GLY A 314 5.02 29.76 7.94
C GLY A 314 4.61 30.30 6.56
N ASN A 315 5.39 31.20 5.94
CA ASN A 315 5.02 31.91 4.70
C ASN A 315 5.36 31.15 3.40
N VAL A 316 5.86 29.92 3.48
CA VAL A 316 6.26 29.11 2.32
C VAL A 316 5.67 27.71 2.46
N GLU A 317 5.05 27.21 1.40
CA GLU A 317 4.56 25.83 1.36
C GLU A 317 5.75 24.86 1.42
N PRO A 318 5.83 23.95 2.41
CA PRO A 318 7.01 23.10 2.58
C PRO A 318 7.38 22.24 1.35
N VAL A 319 6.41 21.85 0.52
CA VAL A 319 6.65 21.15 -0.76
C VAL A 319 7.47 22.03 -1.72
N GLU A 320 7.12 23.31 -1.85
CA GLU A 320 7.80 24.25 -2.76
C GLU A 320 9.21 24.59 -2.28
N LEU A 321 9.40 24.74 -0.96
CA LEU A 321 10.72 24.96 -0.36
C LEU A 321 11.67 23.81 -0.69
N LEU A 322 11.25 22.56 -0.43
CA LEU A 322 12.06 21.38 -0.73
C LEU A 322 12.36 21.26 -2.24
N ALA A 323 11.39 21.57 -3.10
CA ALA A 323 11.57 21.55 -4.54
C ALA A 323 12.60 22.59 -5.05
N ASP A 324 12.62 23.83 -4.54
CA ASP A 324 13.70 24.76 -4.93
C ASP A 324 15.07 24.30 -4.40
N MET A 325 15.14 23.71 -3.21
CA MET A 325 16.39 23.14 -2.69
C MET A 325 16.94 22.01 -3.58
N ASP A 326 16.09 21.12 -4.08
CA ASP A 326 16.49 20.08 -5.04
C ASP A 326 16.96 20.69 -6.38
N ASN A 327 16.32 21.78 -6.82
CA ASN A 327 16.77 22.56 -7.98
C ASN A 327 18.10 23.29 -7.71
N GLN A 328 18.36 23.79 -6.50
CA GLN A 328 19.65 24.37 -6.11
C GLN A 328 20.76 23.31 -6.13
N ILE A 329 20.51 22.14 -5.54
CA ILE A 329 21.42 20.98 -5.56
C ILE A 329 21.72 20.54 -7.00
N THR A 330 20.71 20.51 -7.87
CA THR A 330 20.88 20.15 -9.29
C THR A 330 21.78 21.16 -10.02
N ARG A 331 21.51 22.47 -9.87
CA ARG A 331 22.35 23.55 -10.41
C ARG A 331 23.79 23.48 -9.88
N ALA A 332 23.99 23.17 -8.61
CA ALA A 332 25.33 23.00 -8.02
C ALA A 332 26.09 21.77 -8.58
N LYS A 333 25.38 20.67 -8.86
CA LYS A 333 25.97 19.48 -9.51
C LYS A 333 26.42 19.79 -10.94
N GLU A 334 25.64 20.54 -11.70
CA GLU A 334 26.03 21.03 -13.03
C GLU A 334 27.24 21.97 -12.96
N GLU A 335 27.26 22.88 -11.97
CA GLU A 335 28.35 23.81 -11.74
C GLU A 335 29.68 23.09 -11.43
N ALA A 336 29.66 22.15 -10.48
CA ALA A 336 30.81 21.32 -10.13
C ALA A 336 31.31 20.48 -11.32
N LEU A 337 30.40 19.91 -12.12
CA LEU A 337 30.75 19.18 -13.33
C LEU A 337 31.44 20.07 -14.39
N SER A 338 31.05 21.35 -14.49
CA SER A 338 31.69 22.31 -15.39
C SER A 338 33.11 22.69 -14.95
N ARG A 339 33.34 22.82 -13.63
CA ARG A 339 34.62 23.22 -13.04
C ARG A 339 35.64 22.09 -12.98
N ARG A 340 35.19 20.83 -12.93
CA ARG A 340 36.00 19.60 -12.82
C ARG A 340 37.28 19.59 -13.67
N ASP A 341 37.21 19.84 -14.97
CA ASP A 341 38.39 19.76 -15.88
C ASP A 341 39.42 20.89 -15.67
N ILE A 342 39.05 21.96 -14.94
CA ILE A 342 39.98 22.94 -14.41
C ILE A 342 40.53 22.47 -13.05
N LEU A 343 39.67 22.03 -12.13
CA LEU A 343 40.07 21.55 -10.79
C LEU A 343 41.03 20.34 -10.87
N ASP A 344 40.73 19.36 -11.73
CA ASP A 344 41.61 18.24 -12.10
C ASP A 344 43.02 18.70 -12.48
N LYS A 345 43.17 19.90 -13.05
CA LYS A 345 44.49 20.47 -13.41
C LYS A 345 45.10 21.30 -12.30
N VAL A 346 44.29 22.01 -11.51
CA VAL A 346 44.75 22.76 -10.33
C VAL A 346 45.38 21.79 -9.34
N GLU A 347 44.75 20.64 -9.05
CA GLU A 347 45.32 19.53 -8.28
C GLU A 347 46.71 19.12 -8.82
N LYS A 348 46.78 18.80 -10.11
CA LYS A 348 48.02 18.35 -10.78
C LYS A 348 49.12 19.43 -10.80
N TRP A 349 48.74 20.71 -10.77
CA TRP A 349 49.64 21.85 -10.70
C TRP A 349 50.14 22.09 -9.27
N MET A 350 49.26 22.03 -8.26
CA MET A 350 49.65 22.12 -6.85
C MET A 350 50.63 21.00 -6.48
N SER A 351 50.33 19.73 -6.79
CA SER A 351 51.26 18.62 -6.52
C SER A 351 52.59 18.72 -7.30
N ALA A 352 52.60 19.41 -8.45
CA ALA A 352 53.84 19.70 -9.17
C ALA A 352 54.65 20.82 -8.48
N CYS A 353 53.99 21.83 -7.90
CA CYS A 353 54.63 22.88 -7.11
C CYS A 353 55.12 22.36 -5.74
N GLU A 354 54.44 21.38 -5.14
CA GLU A 354 54.92 20.67 -3.94
C GLU A 354 56.22 19.90 -4.21
N GLU A 355 56.27 19.13 -5.31
CA GLU A 355 57.52 18.46 -5.74
C GLU A 355 58.59 19.48 -6.21
N GLU A 356 58.22 20.68 -6.69
CA GLU A 356 59.16 21.78 -6.95
C GLU A 356 59.80 22.27 -5.64
N SER A 357 58.99 22.58 -4.61
CA SER A 357 59.47 23.02 -3.30
C SER A 357 60.33 21.95 -2.62
N TRP A 358 59.87 20.69 -2.62
CA TRP A 358 60.63 19.56 -2.07
C TRP A 358 61.98 19.38 -2.79
N LEU A 359 62.01 19.57 -4.12
CA LEU A 359 63.24 19.52 -4.90
C LEU A 359 64.15 20.71 -4.60
N GLU A 360 63.64 21.92 -4.36
CA GLU A 360 64.45 23.07 -3.98
C GLU A 360 65.14 22.83 -2.62
N ASP A 361 64.41 22.34 -1.61
CA ASP A 361 64.99 22.01 -0.30
C ASP A 361 65.97 20.84 -0.36
N TYR A 362 65.67 19.78 -1.14
CA TYR A 362 66.64 18.71 -1.41
C TYR A 362 67.88 19.17 -2.22
N ASN A 363 67.82 20.33 -2.89
CA ASN A 363 69.00 20.95 -3.50
C ASN A 363 69.77 21.87 -2.54
N ARG A 364 69.14 22.35 -1.46
CA ARG A 364 69.77 23.16 -0.39
C ARG A 364 70.51 22.29 0.64
N ASP A 365 70.08 21.04 0.87
CA ASP A 365 70.75 20.13 1.80
C ASP A 365 72.18 19.76 1.36
N GLU A 366 73.18 20.22 2.11
CA GLU A 366 74.59 19.87 1.89
C GLU A 366 74.88 18.37 2.13
N ASN A 367 74.09 17.72 2.99
CA ASN A 367 74.26 16.31 3.37
C ASN A 367 73.60 15.32 2.39
N ARG A 368 72.94 15.81 1.34
CA ARG A 368 72.13 15.03 0.38
C ARG A 368 72.84 13.87 -0.33
N TYR A 369 74.17 13.85 -0.33
CA TYR A 369 75.02 12.82 -0.91
C TYR A 369 75.73 11.93 0.11
N ASN A 370 75.52 12.13 1.41
CA ASN A 370 76.06 11.25 2.45
C ASN A 370 75.51 9.83 2.27
N ALA A 371 76.34 8.81 2.52
CA ALA A 371 76.06 7.39 2.27
C ALA A 371 75.05 6.75 3.26
N SER A 372 74.01 7.50 3.63
CA SER A 372 72.90 7.06 4.47
C SER A 372 71.96 6.11 3.72
N ARG A 373 71.27 5.24 4.46
CA ARG A 373 70.38 4.18 3.94
C ARG A 373 69.07 4.76 3.39
N GLY A 374 69.17 5.43 2.24
CA GLY A 374 68.04 6.07 1.55
C GLY A 374 68.44 6.99 0.40
N ALA A 375 69.68 7.48 0.35
CA ALA A 375 70.13 8.52 -0.60
C ALA A 375 69.80 8.22 -2.08
N HIS A 376 69.99 6.98 -2.54
CA HIS A 376 69.64 6.57 -3.91
C HIS A 376 68.14 6.64 -4.23
N LEU A 377 67.26 6.44 -3.25
CA LEU A 377 65.80 6.59 -3.44
C LEU A 377 65.42 8.07 -3.51
N ASN A 378 66.01 8.91 -2.67
CA ASN A 378 65.79 10.37 -2.70
C ASN A 378 66.32 10.97 -4.01
N LEU A 379 67.50 10.56 -4.49
CA LEU A 379 68.02 10.92 -5.79
C LEU A 379 67.06 10.52 -6.92
N LYS A 380 66.47 9.31 -6.86
CA LYS A 380 65.47 8.85 -7.82
C LYS A 380 64.13 9.61 -7.75
N ARG A 381 63.74 10.16 -6.57
CA ARG A 381 62.64 11.13 -6.46
C ARG A 381 63.04 12.47 -7.09
N ALA A 382 64.23 13.00 -6.80
CA ALA A 382 64.71 14.26 -7.36
C ALA A 382 64.82 14.24 -8.89
N GLU A 383 65.24 13.13 -9.50
CA GLU A 383 65.20 12.90 -10.94
C GLU A 383 63.76 13.00 -11.50
N LYS A 384 62.78 12.36 -10.84
CA LYS A 384 61.36 12.47 -11.22
C LYS A 384 60.81 13.89 -11.03
N ALA A 385 61.12 14.52 -9.91
CA ALA A 385 60.69 15.88 -9.58
C ALA A 385 61.19 16.88 -10.64
N ARG A 386 62.46 16.78 -11.08
CA ARG A 386 62.99 17.59 -12.21
C ARG A 386 62.15 17.45 -13.48
N ILE A 387 61.72 16.23 -13.82
CA ILE A 387 60.89 15.95 -15.00
C ILE A 387 59.46 16.54 -14.84
N LEU A 388 58.96 16.65 -13.61
CA LEU A 388 57.66 17.27 -13.31
C LEU A 388 57.75 18.80 -13.30
N VAL A 389 58.78 19.37 -12.65
CA VAL A 389 59.09 20.80 -12.62
C VAL A 389 59.28 21.39 -14.02
N ASN A 390 59.95 20.67 -14.91
CA ASN A 390 60.10 21.06 -16.31
C ASN A 390 58.78 21.06 -17.12
N LYS A 391 57.69 20.50 -16.57
CA LYS A 391 56.35 20.51 -17.19
C LYS A 391 55.41 21.56 -16.59
N ILE A 392 55.76 22.18 -15.46
CA ILE A 392 54.90 23.17 -14.80
C ILE A 392 54.53 24.33 -15.73
N PRO A 393 55.44 24.94 -16.53
CA PRO A 393 55.07 26.03 -17.43
C PRO A 393 53.94 25.67 -18.39
N ALA A 394 54.08 24.54 -19.10
CA ALA A 394 53.04 24.04 -20.01
C ALA A 394 51.72 23.69 -19.29
N LEU A 395 51.78 23.24 -18.03
CA LEU A 395 50.59 22.99 -17.23
C LEU A 395 49.88 24.29 -16.82
N VAL A 396 50.64 25.34 -16.46
CA VAL A 396 50.14 26.70 -16.21
C VAL A 396 49.54 27.31 -17.47
N ASP A 397 50.22 27.25 -18.62
CA ASP A 397 49.71 27.71 -19.91
C ASP A 397 48.35 27.04 -20.25
N THR A 398 48.28 25.72 -20.06
CA THR A 398 47.04 24.96 -20.33
C THR A 398 45.99 25.08 -19.21
N LEU A 399 46.33 25.65 -18.05
CA LEU A 399 45.37 26.08 -17.04
C LEU A 399 44.77 27.43 -17.46
N ILE A 400 45.61 28.46 -17.65
CA ILE A 400 45.21 29.80 -18.10
C ILE A 400 44.31 29.72 -19.34
N ALA A 401 44.66 28.89 -20.33
CA ALA A 401 43.87 28.71 -21.54
C ALA A 401 42.47 28.08 -21.30
N LYS A 402 42.34 27.14 -20.34
CA LYS A 402 41.03 26.55 -20.00
C LYS A 402 40.19 27.47 -19.11
N THR A 403 40.82 28.11 -18.13
CA THR A 403 40.16 29.08 -17.24
C THR A 403 39.57 30.24 -18.05
N ARG A 404 40.37 30.88 -18.92
CA ARG A 404 39.87 31.96 -19.79
C ARG A 404 38.73 31.52 -20.73
N ALA A 405 38.79 30.29 -21.24
CA ALA A 405 37.71 29.77 -22.09
C ALA A 405 36.40 29.55 -21.30
N TRP A 406 36.48 29.04 -20.08
CA TRP A 406 35.33 28.86 -19.18
C TRP A 406 34.75 30.21 -18.73
N GLU A 407 35.60 31.18 -18.38
CA GLU A 407 35.18 32.54 -18.00
C GLU A 407 34.52 33.28 -19.17
N GLN A 408 35.03 33.11 -20.39
CA GLN A 408 34.48 33.73 -21.59
C GLN A 408 33.15 33.10 -22.05
N ASP A 409 32.97 31.80 -21.84
CA ASP A 409 31.71 31.08 -22.14
C ASP A 409 30.59 31.45 -21.15
N ARG A 410 30.95 31.66 -19.87
CA ARG A 410 29.98 31.78 -18.76
C ARG A 410 29.82 33.20 -18.21
N GLY A 411 30.69 34.14 -18.61
CA GLY A 411 30.60 35.56 -18.25
C GLY A 411 30.94 35.88 -16.78
N ILE A 412 31.53 34.93 -16.05
CA ILE A 412 31.88 35.04 -14.63
C ILE A 412 33.33 34.62 -14.38
N THR A 413 34.00 35.26 -13.42
CA THR A 413 35.38 34.94 -13.02
C THR A 413 35.47 33.56 -12.37
N PHE A 414 36.49 32.77 -12.71
CA PHE A 414 36.75 31.50 -12.02
C PHE A 414 37.51 31.78 -10.72
N THR A 415 36.81 31.75 -9.59
CA THR A 415 37.43 31.68 -8.26
C THR A 415 37.77 30.24 -7.87
N TYR A 416 38.77 30.09 -7.01
CA TYR A 416 39.15 28.88 -6.28
C TYR A 416 39.31 29.32 -4.82
N ASP A 417 38.47 28.80 -3.93
CA ASP A 417 38.45 29.17 -2.50
C ASP A 417 38.46 30.71 -2.28
N GLY A 418 37.52 31.38 -2.96
CA GLY A 418 37.36 32.85 -2.95
C GLY A 418 38.31 33.62 -3.90
N VAL A 419 39.50 33.08 -4.21
CA VAL A 419 40.55 33.79 -4.96
C VAL A 419 40.43 33.56 -6.48
N PRO A 420 40.53 34.59 -7.35
CA PRO A 420 40.56 34.39 -8.80
C PRO A 420 41.75 33.52 -9.26
N LEU A 421 41.46 32.40 -9.92
CA LEU A 421 42.48 31.40 -10.28
C LEU A 421 43.54 31.95 -11.25
N LEU A 422 43.19 32.88 -12.15
CA LEU A 422 44.17 33.54 -13.00
C LEU A 422 45.18 34.38 -12.18
N ALA A 423 44.74 35.05 -11.12
CA ALA A 423 45.63 35.83 -10.27
C ALA A 423 46.62 34.94 -9.49
N MET A 424 46.17 33.77 -9.02
CA MET A 424 47.04 32.77 -8.38
C MET A 424 48.13 32.26 -9.35
N LEU A 425 47.79 32.08 -10.63
CA LEU A 425 48.71 31.61 -11.66
C LEU A 425 49.70 32.70 -12.08
N ASP A 426 49.25 33.95 -12.17
CA ASP A 426 50.11 35.11 -12.44
C ASP A 426 51.07 35.37 -11.26
N GLU A 427 50.61 35.27 -10.01
CA GLU A 427 51.47 35.39 -8.81
C GLU A 427 52.52 34.27 -8.76
N TYR A 428 52.13 33.02 -9.04
CA TYR A 428 53.09 31.91 -9.16
C TYR A 428 54.12 32.16 -10.27
N ALA A 429 53.71 32.69 -11.42
CA ALA A 429 54.62 32.99 -12.53
C ALA A 429 55.66 34.05 -12.14
N MET A 430 55.23 35.12 -11.47
CA MET A 430 56.13 36.16 -10.93
C MET A 430 57.11 35.57 -9.89
N LEU A 431 56.59 34.83 -8.90
CA LEU A 431 57.41 34.21 -7.86
C LEU A 431 58.43 33.21 -8.44
N ARG A 432 58.06 32.49 -9.51
CA ARG A 432 58.98 31.62 -10.25
C ARG A 432 60.07 32.42 -10.94
N GLN A 433 59.74 33.52 -11.63
CA GLN A 433 60.74 34.40 -12.26
C GLN A 433 61.72 34.93 -11.21
N ASP A 434 61.25 35.42 -10.07
CA ASP A 434 62.12 35.93 -9.00
C ASP A 434 63.09 34.86 -8.48
N ARG A 435 62.63 33.62 -8.29
CA ARG A 435 63.52 32.49 -7.94
C ARG A 435 64.55 32.19 -9.04
N GLU A 436 64.18 32.26 -10.31
CA GLU A 436 65.11 32.03 -11.43
C GLU A 436 66.12 33.17 -11.60
N GLU A 437 65.71 34.42 -11.34
CA GLU A 437 66.57 35.60 -11.25
C GLU A 437 67.50 35.57 -10.04
N GLU A 438 67.04 35.18 -8.85
CA GLU A 438 67.89 35.02 -7.67
C GLU A 438 68.95 33.93 -7.93
N LYS A 439 68.55 32.77 -8.45
CA LYS A 439 69.48 31.71 -8.88
C LYS A 439 70.47 32.22 -9.93
N LYS A 440 70.09 33.17 -10.79
CA LYS A 440 70.99 33.83 -11.75
C LYS A 440 71.96 34.79 -11.02
N ARG A 441 71.47 35.69 -10.17
CA ARG A 441 72.27 36.63 -9.35
C ARG A 441 73.28 35.90 -8.47
N LEU A 442 72.91 34.79 -7.84
CA LEU A 442 73.81 33.93 -7.06
C LEU A 442 74.88 33.24 -7.92
N ARG A 443 74.51 32.75 -9.13
CA ARG A 443 75.48 32.20 -10.09
C ARG A 443 76.45 33.28 -10.59
N ASP A 444 75.99 34.52 -10.78
CA ASP A 444 76.81 35.62 -11.27
C ASP A 444 77.69 36.23 -10.16
N GLN A 445 77.22 36.30 -8.91
CA GLN A 445 78.07 36.55 -7.74
C GLN A 445 79.13 35.47 -7.56
N LYS A 446 78.78 34.18 -7.71
CA LYS A 446 79.76 33.11 -7.63
C LYS A 446 80.82 33.21 -8.73
N LYS A 447 80.44 33.51 -9.98
CA LYS A 447 81.41 33.80 -11.05
C LYS A 447 82.31 34.98 -10.68
N PHE A 448 81.77 36.05 -10.11
CA PHE A 448 82.55 37.21 -9.68
C PHE A 448 83.55 36.85 -8.56
N HIS A 449 83.14 36.03 -7.58
CA HIS A 449 84.01 35.54 -6.52
C HIS A 449 85.09 34.55 -7.03
N ASP A 450 84.74 33.66 -7.96
CA ASP A 450 85.67 32.76 -8.65
C ASP A 450 86.65 33.56 -9.54
N GLN A 451 86.22 34.69 -10.12
CA GLN A 451 87.04 35.60 -10.92
C GLN A 451 88.03 36.39 -10.05
N MET A 452 87.56 36.99 -8.94
CA MET A 452 88.40 37.66 -7.95
C MET A 452 89.44 36.71 -7.35
N SER A 453 89.04 35.48 -7.02
CA SER A 453 89.96 34.44 -6.53
C SER A 453 91.06 34.12 -7.54
N LYS A 454 90.72 34.04 -8.83
CA LYS A 454 91.71 33.81 -9.92
C LYS A 454 92.63 35.00 -10.17
N GLU A 455 92.16 36.23 -10.00
CA GLU A 455 93.07 37.40 -10.02
C GLU A 455 94.01 37.40 -8.81
N GLN A 456 93.53 36.97 -7.64
CA GLN A 456 94.35 36.86 -6.43
C GLN A 456 95.40 35.73 -6.54
N GLU A 457 95.07 34.60 -7.17
CA GLU A 457 96.05 33.57 -7.56
C GLU A 457 97.03 34.06 -8.64
N ALA A 458 96.57 34.85 -9.62
CA ALA A 458 97.43 35.37 -10.70
C ALA A 458 98.46 36.42 -10.22
N ILE A 459 98.23 37.06 -9.07
CA ILE A 459 99.15 38.03 -8.45
C ILE A 459 100.32 37.34 -7.73
N PHE A 460 100.16 36.10 -7.27
CA PHE A 460 101.23 35.32 -6.60
C PHE A 460 101.85 34.28 -7.54
N GLY A 461 102.85 34.72 -8.31
CA GLY A 461 103.47 33.96 -9.40
C GLY A 461 104.08 32.58 -9.03
N ALA A 462 103.92 31.62 -9.94
CA ALA A 462 104.27 30.21 -9.72
C ALA A 462 105.77 29.87 -9.88
N THR A 463 106.26 28.94 -9.04
CA THR A 463 107.54 28.21 -9.19
C THR A 463 107.34 26.73 -8.71
N PRO A 464 108.32 25.78 -8.70
CA PRO A 464 108.21 24.61 -9.58
C PRO A 464 108.12 23.23 -8.88
N SER A 465 108.05 22.17 -9.70
CA SER A 465 107.84 20.74 -9.35
C SER A 465 108.95 20.06 -8.54
N PRO A 466 108.76 18.79 -8.14
CA PRO A 466 109.73 17.79 -8.61
C PRO A 466 109.16 16.41 -9.02
N ALA A 467 110.05 15.66 -9.70
CA ALA A 467 110.11 14.20 -9.86
C ALA A 467 109.19 13.48 -10.87
N ARG A 468 109.76 12.41 -11.42
CA ARG A 468 109.24 11.54 -12.51
C ARG A 468 109.75 10.12 -12.24
N GLN A 469 108.96 9.09 -12.54
CA GLN A 469 109.48 7.74 -12.77
C GLN A 469 109.00 7.21 -14.13
N LEU A 470 109.78 6.29 -14.71
CA LEU A 470 109.51 5.57 -15.96
C LEU A 470 109.15 4.12 -15.61
N SER A 471 108.40 3.33 -16.39
CA SER A 471 108.56 3.01 -17.82
C SER A 471 107.33 2.17 -18.30
N THR A 472 107.20 1.58 -19.51
CA THR A 472 108.10 1.38 -20.67
C THR A 472 107.30 1.31 -22.00
N LYS A 473 107.89 1.82 -23.10
CA LYS A 473 107.99 1.30 -24.51
C LYS A 473 106.89 0.34 -25.08
N LYS A 474 106.45 0.38 -26.37
CA LYS A 474 106.91 0.99 -27.66
C LYS A 474 105.69 1.03 -28.65
N VAL A 475 105.44 2.05 -29.51
CA VAL A 475 105.95 2.30 -30.91
C VAL A 475 105.48 1.25 -31.95
N VAL A 476 104.94 1.53 -33.16
CA VAL A 476 105.03 2.64 -34.17
C VAL A 476 103.64 2.99 -34.81
N GLY A 477 103.54 4.04 -35.65
CA GLY A 477 102.51 4.23 -36.72
C GLY A 477 103.17 4.36 -38.11
N PRO A 478 102.67 5.13 -39.12
CA PRO A 478 101.29 5.52 -39.48
C PRO A 478 100.97 5.39 -41.02
N ARG A 479 99.79 5.91 -41.47
CA ARG A 479 99.33 6.25 -42.87
C ARG A 479 98.62 5.21 -43.79
N ALA A 480 97.31 5.46 -43.98
CA ALA A 480 96.59 5.86 -45.23
C ALA A 480 96.35 4.93 -46.46
N ASN A 481 95.05 4.91 -46.86
CA ASN A 481 94.41 4.76 -48.18
C ASN A 481 94.36 3.41 -48.96
N GLY A 482 93.13 3.10 -49.43
CA GLY A 482 92.78 2.08 -50.45
C GLY A 482 92.51 0.67 -49.90
N GLY A 483 91.50 -0.09 -50.36
CA GLY A 483 90.38 0.24 -51.26
C GLY A 483 89.56 -1.01 -51.70
N THR A 484 88.31 -0.80 -52.14
CA THR A 484 87.43 -1.74 -52.90
C THR A 484 86.90 -3.05 -52.28
N ASN A 485 85.59 -3.25 -52.52
CA ASN A 485 84.74 -4.47 -52.59
C ASN A 485 85.31 -5.88 -52.30
N GLY A 486 84.51 -6.71 -51.61
CA GLY A 486 84.66 -8.18 -51.62
C GLY A 486 83.64 -8.95 -50.76
N THR A 487 82.46 -9.27 -51.29
CA THR A 487 81.49 -10.16 -50.61
C THR A 487 81.86 -11.64 -50.77
N ALA A 488 81.77 -12.44 -49.68
CA ALA A 488 81.77 -13.90 -49.76
C ALA A 488 80.85 -14.53 -48.71
N SER A 489 79.65 -14.97 -49.14
CA SER A 489 78.78 -15.82 -48.32
C SER A 489 79.10 -17.31 -48.53
N ARG A 490 79.03 -18.10 -47.44
CA ARG A 490 78.47 -19.46 -47.38
C ARG A 490 78.10 -19.74 -45.90
N ARG A 491 76.85 -20.13 -45.56
CA ARG A 491 76.20 -21.46 -45.70
C ARG A 491 76.88 -22.51 -44.79
N LEU A 492 76.19 -23.34 -43.98
CA LEU A 492 74.80 -23.85 -43.97
C LEU A 492 74.20 -23.81 -42.51
N SER A 493 72.89 -23.67 -42.23
CA SER A 493 71.69 -24.52 -42.51
C SER A 493 71.57 -25.74 -41.57
N LEU A 494 70.40 -26.25 -41.13
CA LEU A 494 68.98 -25.93 -41.36
C LEU A 494 68.07 -26.59 -40.27
N ASN A 495 66.89 -25.97 -40.05
CA ASN A 495 65.54 -26.49 -39.73
C ASN A 495 65.24 -28.01 -39.63
N ALA A 496 64.13 -28.51 -39.05
CA ALA A 496 63.13 -28.03 -38.05
C ALA A 496 62.25 -29.27 -37.62
N HIS A 497 60.91 -29.40 -37.59
CA HIS A 497 59.74 -28.55 -37.91
C HIS A 497 58.40 -29.15 -37.38
N GLN A 498 57.48 -28.33 -36.82
CA GLN A 498 56.05 -28.66 -36.47
C GLN A 498 55.85 -29.73 -35.36
N ASN A 499 54.70 -29.94 -34.70
CA ASN A 499 53.33 -29.40 -34.84
C ASN A 499 52.52 -29.47 -33.49
N GLY A 500 51.36 -28.79 -33.39
CA GLY A 500 50.16 -29.31 -32.69
C GLY A 500 49.96 -29.16 -31.15
N SER A 501 49.31 -28.07 -30.73
CA SER A 501 48.08 -28.00 -29.89
C SER A 501 47.93 -28.61 -28.46
N ARG A 502 47.16 -27.87 -27.63
CA ARG A 502 46.40 -28.20 -26.38
C ARG A 502 47.11 -28.23 -25.00
N SER A 503 46.84 -27.15 -24.24
CA SER A 503 46.18 -27.13 -22.90
C SER A 503 46.44 -28.24 -21.86
N ILE A 504 46.90 -27.84 -20.66
CA ILE A 504 46.24 -28.12 -19.36
C ILE A 504 46.83 -27.21 -18.24
N ASN A 505 46.03 -26.90 -17.21
CA ASN A 505 46.45 -26.12 -16.03
C ASN A 505 47.45 -26.88 -15.14
N ARG A 506 48.33 -26.16 -14.42
CA ARG A 506 48.43 -26.27 -12.95
C ARG A 506 49.28 -25.20 -12.24
N ASP A 507 48.74 -24.75 -11.11
CA ASP A 507 49.37 -24.44 -9.82
C ASP A 507 50.69 -23.63 -9.74
N GLY A 508 50.54 -22.36 -9.37
CA GLY A 508 50.79 -22.00 -7.96
C GLY A 508 52.10 -21.29 -7.58
N LYS A 509 51.96 -20.09 -7.00
CA LYS A 509 52.33 -19.86 -5.58
C LYS A 509 51.72 -18.58 -5.00
N THR A 510 51.18 -18.70 -3.79
CA THR A 510 50.68 -17.61 -2.92
C THR A 510 51.67 -17.33 -1.78
N ARG A 511 51.37 -16.27 -1.02
CA ARG A 511 51.94 -15.86 0.30
C ARG A 511 53.32 -15.14 0.28
N PRO A 512 53.64 -14.37 1.35
CA PRO A 512 52.79 -13.86 2.43
C PRO A 512 52.87 -12.33 2.66
N VAL A 513 51.83 -11.78 3.31
CA VAL A 513 51.98 -10.71 4.30
C VAL A 513 51.55 -11.31 5.65
N ALA A 514 52.22 -10.93 6.75
CA ALA A 514 52.03 -11.54 8.07
C ALA A 514 50.94 -10.83 8.90
N PRO A 515 50.25 -11.55 9.81
CA PRO A 515 49.29 -10.95 10.74
C PRO A 515 49.98 -10.31 11.95
N VAL A 516 49.32 -9.31 12.56
CA VAL A 516 49.63 -8.82 13.91
C VAL A 516 48.74 -9.58 14.90
N ASN A 517 49.28 -9.91 16.08
CA ASN A 517 48.69 -10.91 16.97
C ASN A 517 47.93 -10.30 18.18
N TYR A 518 47.01 -11.08 18.74
CA TYR A 518 46.11 -10.70 19.85
C TYR A 518 46.79 -10.73 21.24
N VAL A 519 46.30 -9.89 22.15
CA VAL A 519 46.45 -10.02 23.63
C VAL A 519 45.19 -9.40 24.27
N ALA A 520 44.51 -9.97 25.27
CA ALA A 520 44.33 -11.37 25.66
C ALA A 520 43.03 -11.43 26.51
N ILE A 521 42.28 -12.52 26.45
CA ILE A 521 41.07 -12.74 27.27
C ILE A 521 41.28 -13.99 28.13
N SER A 522 41.12 -13.86 29.44
CA SER A 522 41.07 -14.99 30.39
C SER A 522 39.62 -15.45 30.60
N LYS A 523 39.41 -16.73 30.88
CA LYS A 523 38.09 -17.40 30.80
C LYS A 523 37.97 -18.53 31.83
N GLU A 524 36.73 -18.84 32.25
CA GLU A 524 36.30 -20.04 33.02
C GLU A 524 36.83 -20.16 34.48
N ASP A 525 36.21 -20.87 35.44
CA ASP A 525 34.96 -21.68 35.49
C ASP A 525 34.43 -21.71 36.98
N ALA A 526 33.32 -22.31 37.47
CA ALA A 526 32.21 -23.13 36.93
C ALA A 526 31.00 -23.11 37.91
N ALA A 527 29.84 -23.67 37.49
CA ALA A 527 28.82 -24.36 38.33
C ALA A 527 28.01 -23.54 39.40
N SER A 528 26.80 -23.90 39.88
CA SER A 528 25.76 -24.92 39.51
C SER A 528 24.42 -24.69 40.28
N HIS A 529 23.36 -25.46 39.95
CA HIS A 529 22.01 -25.57 40.59
C HIS A 529 21.04 -24.37 40.39
N ILE A 530 19.73 -24.47 40.09
CA ILE A 530 18.63 -25.48 40.18
C ILE A 530 17.65 -25.27 41.37
N SER A 531 16.56 -24.53 41.12
CA SER A 531 15.16 -24.64 41.59
C SER A 531 14.37 -23.47 40.95
N GLY A 532 13.05 -23.51 40.65
CA GLY A 532 11.91 -23.93 41.47
C GLY A 532 11.47 -22.74 42.34
N THR A 533 10.23 -22.20 42.30
CA THR A 533 8.95 -22.71 41.75
C THR A 533 8.01 -21.53 41.39
N GLU A 534 6.90 -21.78 40.71
CA GLU A 534 5.82 -20.79 40.46
C GLU A 534 5.15 -20.27 41.75
N HIS A 535 4.59 -19.06 41.72
CA HIS A 535 3.15 -18.85 42.03
C HIS A 535 2.60 -17.46 41.69
N ILE A 536 1.51 -17.45 40.93
CA ILE A 536 0.46 -16.42 40.81
C ILE A 536 -0.62 -16.82 41.86
N PRO A 537 -1.28 -15.89 42.62
CA PRO A 537 -2.49 -15.24 42.08
C PRO A 537 -2.97 -13.86 42.63
N SER A 538 -3.92 -13.32 41.85
CA SER A 538 -5.14 -12.59 42.24
C SER A 538 -5.06 -11.18 42.88
N THR A 539 -5.53 -10.22 42.09
CA THR A 539 -6.36 -9.06 42.49
C THR A 539 -7.62 -9.46 43.27
N PRO A 540 -8.28 -8.48 43.92
CA PRO A 540 -9.51 -7.91 43.34
C PRO A 540 -9.29 -6.55 42.68
#